data_AF-A0A1F8XWC5-F1
#
_entry.id   AF-A0A1F8XWC5-F1
#
_cell.length_a   1.000
_cell.length_b   1.000
_cell.length_c   1.000
_cell.angle_alpha   90.00
_cell.angle_beta   90.00
_cell.angle_gamma   90.00
#
_symmetry.space_group_name_H-M   'P 1'
#
loop_
_entity.id
_entity.type
_entity.pdbx_description
1 polymer ?
#
loop_
_entity_poly.entity_id
_entity_poly.type
_entity_poly.pdbx_seq_one_letter_code
_entity_poly.pdbx_strand_id
1 'polypeptide(L)'
;MAKRRSSIIIYLLLALWSLGAFYALKAEVSFYMAAPGLLRMGLEGRKAFVGGPLQSLSSEALRMVPEGSVVYFFDPPVDGATHYSGKTRYYLYPRKVISVAAGGAPPESIRPGDFVMFFVPPEFAGSPFEREITALVPLEPLYGHTDDRGVQALYRVL
;
A
#
# COMPACT_ATOMS: atom_id res chain seq x y z
N MET A 1 -50.47 11.50 -18.47
CA MET A 1 -49.33 10.78 -19.10
C MET A 1 -47.94 11.06 -18.49
N ALA A 2 -47.82 11.82 -17.38
CA ALA A 2 -46.51 12.18 -16.79
C ALA A 2 -45.89 11.09 -15.87
N LYS A 3 -46.69 10.18 -15.33
CA LYS A 3 -46.25 9.20 -14.30
C LYS A 3 -45.25 8.15 -14.81
N ARG A 4 -45.26 7.85 -16.12
CA ARG A 4 -44.41 6.79 -16.74
C ARG A 4 -42.97 7.23 -17.01
N ARG A 5 -42.73 8.54 -17.23
CA ARG A 5 -41.38 9.09 -17.48
C ARG A 5 -40.54 9.15 -16.19
N SER A 6 -41.20 9.38 -15.05
CA SER A 6 -40.55 9.41 -13.74
C SER A 6 -39.94 8.06 -13.34
N SER A 7 -40.57 6.96 -13.72
CA SER A 7 -40.09 5.61 -13.37
C SER A 7 -38.78 5.26 -14.08
N ILE A 8 -38.66 5.62 -15.36
CA ILE A 8 -37.46 5.35 -16.17
C ILE A 8 -36.23 6.07 -15.62
N ILE A 9 -36.40 7.32 -15.18
CA ILE A 9 -35.30 8.11 -14.58
C ILE A 9 -34.82 7.46 -13.28
N ILE A 10 -35.75 6.96 -12.45
CA ILE A 10 -35.40 6.26 -11.21
C ILE A 10 -34.59 4.99 -11.53
N TYR A 11 -35.00 4.18 -12.51
CA TYR A 11 -34.25 2.97 -12.88
C TYR A 11 -32.85 3.30 -13.43
N LEU A 12 -32.71 4.37 -14.22
CA LEU A 12 -31.42 4.83 -14.72
C LEU A 12 -30.49 5.30 -13.59
N LEU A 13 -31.02 6.07 -12.63
CA LEU A 13 -30.26 6.50 -11.46
C LEU A 13 -29.85 5.31 -10.58
N LEU A 14 -30.72 4.32 -10.42
CA LEU A 14 -30.41 3.11 -9.66
C LEU A 14 -29.30 2.30 -10.33
N ALA A 15 -29.33 2.18 -11.67
CA ALA A 15 -28.29 1.51 -12.44
C ALA A 15 -26.94 2.24 -12.32
N LEU A 16 -26.94 3.57 -12.43
CA LEU A 16 -25.76 4.40 -12.27
C LEU A 16 -25.18 4.30 -10.85
N TRP A 17 -26.04 4.32 -9.83
CA TRP A 17 -25.67 4.14 -8.44
C TRP A 17 -25.06 2.76 -8.18
N SER A 18 -25.66 1.70 -8.75
CA SER A 18 -25.17 0.33 -8.62
C SER A 18 -23.78 0.16 -9.24
N LEU A 19 -23.53 0.81 -10.39
CA LEU A 19 -22.20 0.85 -11.03
C LEU A 19 -21.16 1.56 -10.16
N GLY A 20 -21.51 2.70 -9.56
CA GLY A 20 -20.63 3.41 -8.63
C GLY A 20 -20.34 2.61 -7.36
N ALA A 21 -21.37 1.98 -6.78
CA ALA A 21 -21.26 1.12 -5.61
C ALA A 21 -20.38 -0.11 -5.89
N PHE A 22 -20.47 -0.71 -7.09
CA PHE A 22 -19.63 -1.82 -7.49
C PHE A 22 -18.14 -1.43 -7.53
N TYR A 23 -17.82 -0.22 -7.99
CA TYR A 23 -16.45 0.29 -7.97
C TYR A 23 -15.94 0.54 -6.55
N ALA A 24 -16.80 1.03 -5.66
CA ALA A 24 -16.48 1.18 -4.24
C ALA A 24 -16.23 -0.18 -3.55
N LEU A 25 -17.00 -1.21 -3.93
CA LEU A 25 -16.87 -2.58 -3.40
C LEU A 25 -15.61 -3.32 -3.87
N LYS A 26 -14.89 -2.83 -4.88
CA LYS A 26 -13.64 -3.46 -5.36
C LYS A 26 -12.57 -3.56 -4.26
N ALA A 27 -12.54 -2.59 -3.35
CA ALA A 27 -11.67 -2.62 -2.18
C ALA A 27 -12.07 -3.73 -1.20
N GLU A 28 -13.37 -3.92 -0.96
CA GLU A 28 -13.87 -4.98 -0.09
C GLU A 28 -13.65 -6.37 -0.70
N VAL A 29 -13.85 -6.54 -2.01
CA VAL A 29 -13.57 -7.83 -2.69
C VAL A 29 -12.08 -8.20 -2.57
N SER A 30 -11.19 -7.22 -2.73
CA SER A 30 -9.75 -7.43 -2.56
C SER A 30 -9.41 -7.86 -1.12
N PHE A 31 -10.10 -7.27 -0.14
CA PHE A 31 -9.98 -7.64 1.27
C PHE A 31 -10.50 -9.06 1.54
N TYR A 32 -11.67 -9.43 1.01
CA TYR A 32 -12.24 -10.78 1.14
C TYR A 32 -11.35 -11.85 0.50
N MET A 33 -10.66 -11.55 -0.60
CA MET A 33 -9.69 -12.48 -1.19
C MET A 33 -8.40 -12.60 -0.35
N ALA A 34 -8.01 -11.57 0.38
CA ALA A 34 -6.86 -11.60 1.30
C ALA A 34 -7.20 -12.20 2.68
N ALA A 35 -8.47 -12.19 3.08
CA ALA A 35 -8.95 -12.64 4.40
C ALA A 35 -8.59 -14.10 4.75
N PRO A 36 -8.63 -15.09 3.82
CA PRO A 36 -8.20 -16.46 4.12
C PRO A 36 -6.71 -16.54 4.50
N GLY A 37 -5.86 -15.71 3.90
CA GLY A 37 -4.44 -15.62 4.26
C GLY A 37 -4.24 -15.04 5.66
N LEU A 38 -5.04 -14.02 6.01
CA LEU A 38 -5.03 -13.40 7.33
C LEU A 38 -5.51 -14.32 8.46
N LEU A 39 -6.48 -15.18 8.17
CA LEU A 39 -6.95 -16.17 9.13
C LEU A 39 -5.90 -17.26 9.38
N ARG A 40 -4.99 -17.49 8.43
CA ARG A 40 -3.87 -18.44 8.55
C ARG A 40 -2.62 -17.83 9.21
N MET A 41 -2.53 -16.50 9.31
CA MET A 41 -1.46 -15.83 10.05
C MET A 41 -1.62 -16.03 11.56
N GLY A 42 -0.50 -16.23 12.27
CA GLY A 42 -0.45 -16.29 13.72
C GLY A 42 -0.95 -14.99 14.40
N LEU A 43 -1.20 -15.05 15.70
CA LEU A 43 -1.70 -13.93 16.53
C LEU A 43 -0.87 -12.64 16.37
N GLU A 44 0.45 -12.76 16.22
CA GLU A 44 1.39 -11.68 15.92
C GLU A 44 1.08 -10.99 14.58
N GLY A 45 0.89 -11.77 13.50
CA GLY A 45 0.53 -11.26 12.18
C GLY A 45 -0.84 -10.56 12.14
N ARG A 46 -1.79 -11.01 12.97
CA ARG A 46 -3.10 -10.33 13.13
C ARG A 46 -3.01 -9.04 13.96
N LYS A 47 -2.06 -8.91 14.89
CA LYS A 47 -1.83 -7.64 15.60
C LYS A 47 -1.15 -6.60 14.70
N ALA A 48 -0.17 -7.03 13.89
CA ALA A 48 0.37 -6.21 12.80
C ALA A 48 -0.72 -5.82 11.77
N PHE A 49 -1.83 -6.58 11.70
CA PHE A 49 -2.95 -6.28 10.83
C PHE A 49 -3.87 -5.14 11.31
N VAL A 50 -4.11 -4.94 12.61
CA VAL A 50 -5.16 -3.99 13.07
C VAL A 50 -4.60 -2.60 13.46
N GLY A 51 -3.32 -2.51 13.83
CA GLY A 51 -2.67 -1.24 14.22
C GLY A 51 -1.16 -1.28 14.05
N GLY A 52 -0.71 -1.91 12.97
CA GLY A 52 0.69 -2.28 12.78
C GLY A 52 1.61 -1.13 12.40
N PRO A 53 2.93 -1.37 12.42
CA PRO A 53 3.98 -0.41 12.03
C PRO A 53 3.79 0.19 10.63
N LEU A 54 3.09 -0.49 9.73
CA LEU A 54 2.78 0.07 8.42
C LEU A 54 1.82 1.27 8.50
N GLN A 55 0.97 1.35 9.53
CA GLN A 55 0.06 2.48 9.72
C GLN A 55 0.82 3.75 10.12
N SER A 56 1.80 3.64 11.03
CA SER A 56 2.64 4.78 11.41
C SER A 56 3.45 5.29 10.23
N LEU A 57 4.10 4.37 9.50
CA LEU A 57 4.85 4.72 8.29
C LEU A 57 3.94 5.36 7.23
N SER A 58 2.75 4.81 7.01
CA SER A 58 1.80 5.37 6.03
C SER A 58 1.30 6.75 6.45
N SER A 59 1.08 6.99 7.75
CA SER A 59 0.69 8.30 8.29
C SER A 59 1.78 9.35 8.04
N GLU A 60 3.04 9.00 8.28
CA GLU A 60 4.16 9.92 7.99
C GLU A 60 4.33 10.14 6.48
N ALA A 61 4.19 9.10 5.67
CA ALA A 61 4.22 9.21 4.22
C ALA A 61 3.07 10.11 3.67
N LEU A 62 1.87 10.06 4.24
CA LEU A 62 0.78 10.97 3.85
C LEU A 62 1.12 12.45 4.08
N ARG A 63 1.94 12.75 5.10
CA ARG A 63 2.36 14.12 5.42
C ARG A 63 3.49 14.62 4.52
N MET A 64 4.40 13.72 4.14
CA MET A 64 5.63 14.07 3.43
C MET A 64 5.52 13.92 1.91
N VAL A 65 4.72 12.96 1.43
CA VAL A 65 4.57 12.67 0.00
C VAL A 65 3.40 13.49 -0.55
N PRO A 66 3.60 14.33 -1.59
CA PRO A 66 2.51 15.06 -2.22
C PRO A 66 1.46 14.12 -2.83
N GLU A 67 0.20 14.57 -2.87
CA GLU A 67 -0.85 13.85 -3.60
C GLU A 67 -0.50 13.69 -5.08
N GLY A 68 -0.90 12.57 -5.68
CA GLY A 68 -0.58 12.25 -7.09
C GLY A 68 0.83 11.71 -7.35
N SER A 69 1.72 11.73 -6.35
CA SER A 69 3.07 11.17 -6.47
C SER A 69 3.05 9.63 -6.61
N VAL A 70 4.16 9.09 -7.13
CA VAL A 70 4.40 7.65 -7.21
C VAL A 70 5.23 7.21 -6.01
N VAL A 71 4.77 6.15 -5.33
CA VAL A 71 5.46 5.53 -4.20
C VAL A 71 5.79 4.08 -4.57
N TYR A 72 7.06 3.74 -4.60
CA TYR A 72 7.54 2.38 -4.75
C TYR A 72 7.63 1.73 -3.38
N PHE A 73 6.81 0.72 -3.15
CA PHE A 73 6.83 -0.05 -1.92
C PHE A 73 7.57 -1.36 -2.15
N PHE A 74 8.69 -1.53 -1.46
CA PHE A 74 9.48 -2.76 -1.50
C PHE A 74 8.91 -3.73 -0.46
N ASP A 75 8.26 -4.78 -0.96
CA ASP A 75 7.66 -5.83 -0.16
C ASP A 75 8.78 -6.58 0.59
N PRO A 76 8.64 -6.84 1.90
CA PRO A 76 9.66 -7.55 2.66
C PRO A 76 9.77 -9.03 2.24
N PRO A 77 10.91 -9.69 2.49
CA PRO A 77 11.16 -11.10 2.12
C PRO A 77 10.43 -12.09 3.04
N VAL A 78 9.10 -11.96 3.18
CA VAL A 78 8.26 -12.78 4.08
C VAL A 78 7.12 -13.46 3.34
N ASP A 79 6.67 -14.60 3.85
CA ASP A 79 5.48 -15.25 3.35
C ASP A 79 4.26 -14.34 3.50
N GLY A 80 3.54 -14.11 2.41
CA GLY A 80 2.40 -13.19 2.37
C GLY A 80 2.80 -11.71 2.24
N ALA A 81 4.00 -11.40 1.74
CA ALA A 81 4.48 -10.01 1.59
C ALA A 81 3.53 -9.10 0.80
N THR A 82 2.82 -9.64 -0.19
CA THR A 82 1.82 -8.92 -1.01
C THR A 82 0.71 -8.26 -0.20
N HIS A 83 0.49 -8.73 1.02
CA HIS A 83 -0.42 -8.12 1.98
C HIS A 83 0.03 -6.71 2.40
N TYR A 84 1.33 -6.50 2.62
CA TYR A 84 1.87 -5.19 3.01
C TYR A 84 1.67 -4.16 1.91
N SER A 85 2.03 -4.48 0.67
CA SER A 85 1.77 -3.56 -0.43
C SER A 85 0.28 -3.30 -0.70
N GLY A 86 -0.60 -4.30 -0.48
CA GLY A 86 -2.04 -4.11 -0.51
C GLY A 86 -2.53 -3.05 0.49
N LYS A 87 -2.01 -3.10 1.73
CA LYS A 87 -2.30 -2.10 2.75
C LYS A 87 -1.70 -0.74 2.45
N THR A 88 -0.46 -0.68 1.98
CA THR A 88 0.18 0.57 1.59
C THR A 88 -0.63 1.29 0.53
N ARG A 89 -1.13 0.56 -0.48
CA ARG A 89 -2.07 1.10 -1.49
C ARG A 89 -3.33 1.69 -0.87
N TYR A 90 -3.91 1.00 0.10
CA TYR A 90 -5.11 1.46 0.79
C TYR A 90 -4.85 2.74 1.60
N TYR A 91 -3.79 2.77 2.41
CA TYR A 91 -3.49 3.92 3.27
C TYR A 91 -2.98 5.14 2.52
N LEU A 92 -2.26 4.96 1.40
CA LEU A 92 -1.66 6.08 0.67
C LEU A 92 -2.57 6.67 -0.41
N TYR A 93 -3.77 6.13 -0.63
CA TYR A 93 -4.73 6.69 -1.59
C TYR A 93 -4.94 8.20 -1.33
N PRO A 94 -4.88 9.08 -2.36
CA PRO A 94 -4.90 8.80 -3.80
C PRO A 94 -3.52 8.65 -4.49
N ARG A 95 -2.42 8.45 -3.75
CA ARG A 95 -1.07 8.28 -4.34
C ARG A 95 -0.96 6.94 -5.07
N LYS A 96 -0.16 6.90 -6.13
CA LYS A 96 0.06 5.68 -6.92
C LYS A 96 1.13 4.82 -6.27
N VAL A 97 0.75 3.65 -5.74
CA VAL A 97 1.69 2.72 -5.10
C VAL A 97 2.05 1.57 -6.04
N ILE A 98 3.34 1.43 -6.35
CA ILE A 98 3.90 0.34 -7.15
C ILE A 98 4.60 -0.63 -6.19
N SER A 99 4.19 -1.90 -6.18
CA SER A 99 4.83 -2.92 -5.36
C SER A 99 6.05 -3.48 -6.07
N VAL A 100 7.15 -3.64 -5.35
CA VAL A 100 8.35 -4.32 -5.82
C VAL A 100 8.58 -5.50 -4.91
N ALA A 101 8.64 -6.72 -5.48
CA ALA A 101 8.86 -7.93 -4.69
C ALA A 101 10.25 -7.92 -4.04
N ALA A 102 10.39 -8.61 -2.91
CA ALA A 102 11.67 -8.79 -2.25
C ALA A 102 12.70 -9.43 -3.19
N GLY A 103 13.92 -8.88 -3.23
CA GLY A 103 14.97 -9.29 -4.17
C GLY A 103 14.72 -8.93 -5.64
N GLY A 104 13.61 -8.24 -5.94
CA GLY A 104 13.36 -7.68 -7.26
C GLY A 104 14.28 -6.50 -7.56
N ALA A 105 14.71 -6.39 -8.82
CA ALA A 105 15.42 -5.20 -9.27
C ALA A 105 14.52 -3.96 -9.12
N PRO A 106 15.10 -2.79 -8.80
CA PRO A 106 14.37 -1.52 -8.85
C PRO A 106 13.72 -1.37 -10.23
N PRO A 107 12.43 -1.04 -10.31
CA PRO A 107 11.77 -0.85 -11.59
C PRO A 107 12.47 0.22 -12.42
N GLU A 108 12.68 -0.04 -13.71
CA GLU A 108 13.21 0.95 -14.67
C GLU A 108 12.32 2.22 -14.77
N SER A 109 11.09 2.13 -14.27
CA SER A 109 10.17 3.27 -14.22
C SER A 109 10.46 4.27 -13.10
N ILE A 110 11.37 3.98 -12.16
CA ILE A 110 11.75 4.90 -11.08
C ILE A 110 12.34 6.17 -11.67
N ARG A 111 11.83 7.33 -11.27
CA ARG A 111 12.29 8.64 -11.73
C ARG A 111 12.68 9.54 -10.56
N PRO A 112 13.58 10.51 -10.79
CA PRO A 112 13.83 11.60 -9.85
C PRO A 112 12.53 12.26 -9.40
N GLY A 113 12.39 12.45 -8.08
CA GLY A 113 11.18 12.99 -7.45
C GLY A 113 10.11 11.96 -7.08
N ASP A 114 10.25 10.70 -7.50
CA ASP A 114 9.43 9.61 -6.96
C ASP A 114 9.84 9.29 -5.50
N PHE A 115 9.04 8.47 -4.83
CA PHE A 115 9.26 8.11 -3.44
C PHE A 115 9.44 6.61 -3.29
N VAL A 116 10.30 6.21 -2.35
CA VAL A 116 10.53 4.80 -2.03
C VAL A 116 10.21 4.56 -0.56
N MET A 117 9.44 3.51 -0.29
CA MET A 117 9.00 3.15 1.05
C MET A 117 9.39 1.71 1.36
N PHE A 118 9.98 1.51 2.53
CA PHE A 118 10.40 0.22 3.05
C PHE A 118 9.73 -0.08 4.37
N PHE A 119 9.30 -1.33 4.50
CA PHE A 119 8.94 -1.90 5.78
C PHE A 119 9.65 -3.26 5.89
N VAL A 120 10.56 -3.37 6.85
CA VAL A 120 11.29 -4.61 7.15
C VAL A 120 10.82 -5.12 8.51
N PRO A 121 10.11 -6.26 8.57
CA PRO A 121 9.70 -6.87 9.83
C PRO A 121 10.87 -7.15 10.78
N PRO A 122 10.64 -7.22 12.10
CA PRO A 122 11.68 -7.46 13.11
C PRO A 122 12.55 -8.67 12.81
N GLU A 123 11.94 -9.76 12.37
CA GLU A 123 12.60 -11.01 12.02
C GLU A 123 13.60 -10.87 10.84
N PHE A 124 13.51 -9.78 10.07
CA PHE A 124 14.41 -9.44 8.96
C PHE A 124 15.16 -8.12 9.15
N ALA A 125 15.12 -7.51 10.34
CA ALA A 125 15.74 -6.21 10.61
C ALA A 125 17.27 -6.19 10.41
N GLY A 126 17.92 -7.36 10.44
CA GLY A 126 19.35 -7.52 10.13
C GLY A 126 19.67 -7.78 8.65
N SER A 127 18.67 -7.87 7.78
CA SER A 127 18.89 -8.18 6.37
C SER A 127 19.55 -7.01 5.62
N PRO A 128 20.41 -7.28 4.61
CA PRO A 128 21.00 -6.23 3.80
C PRO A 128 20.01 -5.60 2.80
N PHE A 129 18.74 -6.04 2.81
CA PHE A 129 17.73 -5.70 1.81
C PHE A 129 17.59 -4.20 1.52
N GLU A 130 17.43 -3.38 2.56
CA GLU A 130 17.33 -1.92 2.40
C GLU A 130 18.64 -1.32 1.85
N ARG A 131 19.79 -1.81 2.35
CA ARG A 131 21.12 -1.32 1.92
C ARG A 131 21.40 -1.65 0.45
N GLU A 132 21.00 -2.82 -0.01
CA GLU A 132 21.16 -3.23 -1.40
C GLU A 132 20.35 -2.35 -2.34
N ILE A 133 19.11 -2.02 -1.99
CA ILE A 133 18.27 -1.15 -2.83
C ILE A 133 18.75 0.31 -2.79
N THR A 134 19.09 0.82 -1.61
CA THR A 134 19.63 2.20 -1.46
C THR A 134 21.00 2.38 -2.13
N ALA A 135 21.75 1.30 -2.40
CA ALA A 135 22.98 1.34 -3.18
C ALA A 135 22.74 1.42 -4.70
N LEU A 136 21.58 0.95 -5.18
CA LEU A 136 21.24 0.90 -6.62
C LEU A 136 20.57 2.18 -7.11
N VAL A 137 19.86 2.88 -6.23
CA VAL A 137 19.10 4.09 -6.56
C VAL A 137 19.59 5.22 -5.65
N PRO A 138 19.91 6.41 -6.18
CA PRO A 138 20.26 7.54 -5.35
C PRO A 138 19.02 8.01 -4.57
N LEU A 139 19.05 7.84 -3.26
CA LEU A 139 17.92 8.09 -2.36
C LEU A 139 18.30 9.13 -1.28
N GLU A 140 17.41 10.11 -1.09
CA GLU A 140 17.45 11.06 0.02
C GLU A 140 16.50 10.59 1.13
N PRO A 141 16.97 10.37 2.37
CA PRO A 141 16.12 9.93 3.47
C PRO A 141 15.16 11.04 3.90
N LEU A 142 13.86 10.73 3.95
CA LEU A 142 12.82 11.63 4.47
C LEU A 142 12.36 11.23 5.87
N TYR A 143 12.24 9.92 6.12
CA TYR A 143 11.85 9.36 7.40
C TYR A 143 12.51 8.01 7.61
N GLY A 144 12.96 7.75 8.84
CA GLY A 144 13.54 6.47 9.24
C GLY A 144 13.24 6.22 10.70
N HIS A 145 12.67 5.06 11.00
CA HIS A 145 12.38 4.63 12.36
C HIS A 145 12.65 3.13 12.51
N THR A 146 13.36 2.77 13.56
CA THR A 146 13.64 1.37 13.91
C THR A 146 13.16 1.16 15.34
N ASP A 147 12.24 0.23 15.52
CA ASP A 147 11.71 -0.18 16.81
C ASP A 147 11.57 -1.71 16.87
N ASP A 148 11.01 -2.22 17.98
CA ASP A 148 10.73 -3.65 18.17
C ASP A 148 9.73 -4.21 17.12
N ARG A 149 9.13 -3.35 16.30
CA ARG A 149 8.19 -3.69 15.23
C ARG A 149 8.83 -3.67 13.84
N GLY A 150 10.13 -3.39 13.76
CA GLY A 150 10.94 -3.50 12.56
C GLY A 150 11.51 -2.16 12.09
N VAL A 151 11.99 -2.15 10.85
CA VAL A 151 12.52 -0.96 10.19
C VAL A 151 11.44 -0.37 9.29
N GLN A 152 11.19 0.93 9.46
CA GLN A 152 10.26 1.72 8.67
C GLN A 152 11.05 2.87 8.06
N ALA A 153 11.08 2.96 6.73
CA ALA A 153 11.84 4.00 6.06
C ALA A 153 11.11 4.55 4.83
N LEU A 154 11.30 5.85 4.58
CA LEU A 154 10.78 6.60 3.45
C LEU A 154 11.89 7.45 2.87
N TYR A 155 12.03 7.39 1.55
CA TYR A 155 13.04 8.11 0.78
C TYR A 155 12.42 8.85 -0.38
N ARG A 156 13.13 9.89 -0.85
CA ARG A 156 12.92 10.54 -2.13
C ARG A 156 14.00 10.11 -3.11
N VAL A 157 13.61 9.84 -4.35
CA VAL A 157 14.54 9.55 -5.44
C VAL A 157 15.15 10.86 -5.94
N LEU A 158 16.48 10.91 -6.03
CA LEU A 158 17.25 12.05 -6.52
C LEU A 158 17.37 12.09 -8.05
#